data_AF-A0A820NUJ2-F1
#
_entry.id   AF-A0A820NUJ2-F1
#
_cell.length_a   1.000
_cell.length_b   1.000
_cell.length_c   1.000
_cell.angle_alpha   90.00
_cell.angle_beta   90.00
_cell.angle_gamma   90.00
#
_symmetry.space_group_name_H-M   'P 1'
#
loop_
_entity.id
_entity.type
_entity.pdbx_description
1 polymer ?
#
loop_
_entity_poly.entity_id
_entity_poly.type
_entity_poly.pdbx_seq_one_letter_code
_entity_poly.pdbx_strand_id
1 'polypeptide(L)'
;TDNVTFGYVEDGLVSLAVPGTFLFFLFFGRIYALTGAFIVMIFEMITGDIATFGVIYVIVITAFGQVFYLLFRDTTEGGNCERAALNDTCEIDKMCSFQNFEAWMTMVHFTMGEFDFSRFDLTHYSYLVKCLFVVFMLLTPILL
;
A
#
# COMPACT_ATOMS: atom_id res chain seq x y z
N THR A 1 -14.14 25.06 10.93
CA THR A 1 -13.88 23.77 10.25
C THR A 1 -12.66 23.83 9.35
N ASP A 2 -12.37 25.00 8.75
CA ASP A 2 -11.27 25.15 7.78
C ASP A 2 -9.85 25.07 8.39
N ASN A 3 -9.70 25.47 9.67
CA ASN A 3 -8.40 25.38 10.35
C ASN A 3 -8.00 23.92 10.65
N VAL A 4 -8.98 23.03 10.83
CA VAL A 4 -8.73 21.62 11.17
C VAL A 4 -8.35 20.85 9.91
N THR A 5 -9.01 21.11 8.79
CA THR A 5 -8.65 20.52 7.49
C THR A 5 -7.30 21.04 6.98
N PHE A 6 -6.98 22.31 7.22
CA PHE A 6 -5.66 22.87 6.91
C PHE A 6 -4.53 22.18 7.68
N GLY A 7 -4.73 21.93 8.98
CA GLY A 7 -3.75 21.23 9.82
C GLY A 7 -3.41 19.82 9.31
N TYR A 8 -4.40 19.03 8.88
CA TYR A 8 -4.14 17.70 8.32
C TYR A 8 -3.31 17.73 7.03
N VAL A 9 -3.51 18.75 6.19
CA VAL A 9 -2.74 18.92 4.95
C VAL A 9 -1.32 19.36 5.27
N GLU A 10 -1.15 20.26 6.24
CA GLU A 10 0.17 20.70 6.73
C GLU A 10 0.98 19.53 7.28
N ASP A 11 0.41 18.75 8.20
CA ASP A 11 1.06 17.58 8.80
C ASP A 11 1.42 16.52 7.74
N GLY A 12 0.54 16.31 6.75
CA GLY A 12 0.80 15.41 5.62
C GLY A 12 1.96 15.90 4.74
N LEU A 13 2.02 17.20 4.46
CA LEU A 13 3.08 17.80 3.65
C LEU A 13 4.43 17.73 4.38
N VAL A 14 4.45 17.98 5.69
CA VAL A 14 5.66 17.87 6.52
C VAL A 14 6.12 16.41 6.58
N SER A 15 5.22 15.46 6.80
CA SER A 15 5.55 14.02 6.84
C SER A 15 6.19 13.53 5.53
N LEU A 16 5.78 14.08 4.37
CA LEU A 16 6.38 13.78 3.07
C LEU A 16 7.68 14.58 2.80
N ALA A 17 7.80 15.80 3.31
CA ALA A 17 8.99 16.64 3.13
C ALA A 17 10.22 16.14 3.92
N VAL A 18 9.99 15.52 5.09
CA VAL A 18 11.05 14.95 5.94
C VAL A 18 11.93 13.93 5.21
N PRO A 19 11.40 12.83 4.62
CA PRO A 19 12.21 11.89 3.83
C PRO A 19 12.84 12.53 2.59
N GLY A 20 12.15 13.49 1.95
CA GLY A 20 12.71 14.25 0.82
C GLY A 20 13.96 15.07 1.20
N THR A 21 13.99 15.60 2.42
CA THR A 21 15.14 16.36 2.94
C THR A 21 16.36 15.46 3.17
N PHE A 22 16.15 14.22 3.62
CA PHE A 22 17.23 13.24 3.75
C PHE A 22 17.86 12.87 2.39
N LEU A 23 17.05 12.76 1.34
CA LEU A 23 17.56 12.55 -0.02
C LEU A 23 18.33 13.78 -0.53
N PHE A 24 17.88 14.99 -0.18
CA PHE A 24 18.59 16.22 -0.52
C PHE A 24 19.95 16.36 0.20
N PHE A 25 20.10 15.84 1.42
CA PHE A 25 21.41 15.81 2.08
C PHE A 25 22.44 14.94 1.34
N LEU A 26 22.01 13.86 0.68
CA LEU A 26 22.91 13.03 -0.13
C LEU A 26 23.48 13.80 -1.33
N PHE A 27 22.76 14.80 -1.86
CA PHE A 27 23.28 15.66 -2.92
C PHE A 27 24.49 16.50 -2.45
N PHE A 28 24.45 17.04 -1.23
CA PHE A 28 25.58 17.80 -0.67
C PHE A 28 26.76 16.92 -0.25
N GLY A 29 26.49 15.68 0.15
CA GLY A 29 27.53 14.70 0.48
C GLY A 29 28.50 14.43 -0.68
N ARG A 30 28.11 14.74 -1.93
CA ARG A 30 28.94 14.62 -3.14
C ARG A 30 30.21 15.48 -3.12
N ILE A 31 30.23 16.58 -2.35
CA ILE A 31 31.33 17.55 -2.32
C ILE A 31 32.55 17.02 -1.53
N TYR A 32 32.35 16.04 -0.64
CA TYR A 32 33.42 15.46 0.17
C TYR A 32 34.16 14.37 -0.61
N ALA A 33 35.51 14.45 -0.65
CA ALA A 33 36.34 13.58 -1.48
C ALA A 33 36.21 12.07 -1.18
N LEU A 34 35.93 11.69 0.07
CA LEU A 34 35.77 10.29 0.47
C LEU A 34 34.32 9.79 0.23
N THR A 35 33.32 10.62 0.53
CA THR A 35 31.89 10.27 0.46
C THR A 35 31.30 10.43 -0.94
N GLY A 36 31.93 11.25 -1.80
CA GLY A 36 31.45 11.53 -3.14
C GLY A 36 31.42 10.31 -4.06
N ALA A 37 32.43 9.45 -4.00
CA ALA A 37 32.46 8.19 -4.76
C ALA A 37 31.36 7.21 -4.29
N PHE A 38 31.13 7.10 -2.98
CA PHE A 38 30.10 6.24 -2.39
C PHE A 38 28.68 6.69 -2.80
N ILE A 39 28.42 7.99 -2.78
CA ILE A 39 27.12 8.55 -3.16
C ILE A 39 26.84 8.35 -4.64
N VAL A 40 27.84 8.56 -5.51
CA VAL A 40 27.69 8.29 -6.95
C VAL A 40 27.37 6.81 -7.20
N MET A 41 28.01 5.88 -6.47
CA MET A 41 27.67 4.45 -6.57
C MET A 41 26.22 4.15 -6.18
N ILE A 42 25.69 4.79 -5.13
CA ILE A 42 24.29 4.65 -4.73
C ILE A 42 23.35 5.20 -5.80
N PHE A 43 23.64 6.38 -6.37
CA PHE A 43 22.80 6.95 -7.42
C PHE A 43 22.74 6.05 -8.66
N GLU A 44 23.85 5.44 -9.07
CA GLU A 44 23.89 4.48 -10.17
C GLU A 44 23.08 3.21 -9.85
N MET A 45 23.12 2.70 -8.61
CA MET A 45 22.28 1.56 -8.18
C MET A 45 20.79 1.91 -8.16
N ILE A 46 20.42 3.10 -7.66
CA ILE A 46 19.03 3.54 -7.58
C ILE A 46 18.43 3.78 -8.97
N THR A 47 19.14 4.49 -9.84
CA THR A 47 18.65 4.82 -11.18
C THR A 47 18.66 3.61 -12.12
N GLY A 48 19.62 2.70 -11.98
CA GLY A 48 19.76 1.54 -12.87
C GLY A 48 18.85 0.37 -12.53
N ASP A 49 18.75 0.00 -11.26
CA ASP A 49 18.14 -1.27 -10.84
C ASP A 49 16.77 -1.05 -10.17
N ILE A 50 16.75 -0.22 -9.12
CA ILE A 50 15.57 -0.01 -8.28
C ILE A 50 14.43 0.68 -9.04
N ALA A 51 14.72 1.57 -9.99
CA ALA A 51 13.70 2.28 -10.76
C ALA A 51 12.90 1.35 -11.70
N THR A 52 13.58 0.50 -12.47
CA THR A 52 12.93 -0.48 -13.34
C THR A 52 12.18 -1.52 -12.52
N PHE A 53 12.80 -1.99 -11.44
CA PHE A 53 12.18 -2.91 -10.51
C PHE A 53 10.90 -2.31 -9.88
N GLY A 54 10.95 -1.06 -9.43
CA GLY A 54 9.81 -0.35 -8.82
C GLY A 54 8.63 -0.15 -9.78
N VAL A 55 8.87 0.10 -11.07
CA VAL A 55 7.79 0.22 -12.06
C VAL A 55 7.03 -1.10 -12.21
N ILE A 56 7.76 -2.22 -12.28
CA ILE A 56 7.16 -3.55 -12.39
C ILE A 56 6.35 -3.87 -11.13
N TYR A 57 6.87 -3.54 -9.95
CA TYR A 57 6.17 -3.69 -8.67
C TYR A 57 4.82 -2.96 -8.63
N VAL A 58 4.77 -1.69 -9.07
CA VAL A 58 3.53 -0.90 -9.10
C VAL A 58 2.49 -1.51 -10.04
N ILE A 59 2.92 -2.07 -11.18
CA ILE A 59 2.02 -2.75 -12.13
C ILE A 59 1.43 -4.01 -11.48
N VAL A 60 2.25 -4.83 -10.82
CA VAL A 60 1.80 -6.06 -10.16
C VAL A 60 0.82 -5.75 -9.03
N ILE A 61 1.12 -4.79 -8.15
CA ILE A 61 0.22 -4.41 -7.06
C ILE A 61 -1.11 -3.87 -7.61
N THR A 62 -1.07 -3.01 -8.63
CA THR A 62 -2.29 -2.48 -9.23
C THR A 62 -3.13 -3.60 -9.86
N ALA A 63 -2.51 -4.54 -10.57
CA ALA A 63 -3.21 -5.66 -11.21
C ALA A 63 -3.87 -6.60 -10.18
N PHE A 64 -3.13 -7.03 -9.16
CA PHE A 64 -3.67 -7.89 -8.11
C PHE A 64 -4.66 -7.14 -7.21
N GLY A 65 -4.44 -5.86 -6.94
CA GLY A 65 -5.35 -5.01 -6.17
C GLY A 65 -6.75 -4.93 -6.79
N GLN A 66 -6.87 -4.87 -8.12
CA GLN A 66 -8.16 -4.92 -8.82
C GLN A 66 -8.86 -6.28 -8.66
N VAL A 67 -8.10 -7.39 -8.72
CA VAL A 67 -8.64 -8.74 -8.56
C VAL A 67 -9.15 -8.97 -7.13
N PHE A 68 -8.38 -8.55 -6.13
CA PHE A 68 -8.80 -8.60 -4.73
C PHE A 68 -10.00 -7.69 -4.44
N TYR A 69 -10.03 -6.49 -5.03
CA TYR A 69 -11.19 -5.59 -4.91
C TYR A 69 -12.49 -6.26 -5.38
N LEU A 70 -12.47 -6.91 -6.54
CA LEU A 70 -13.65 -7.64 -7.04
C LEU A 70 -14.04 -8.80 -6.12
N LEU A 71 -13.07 -9.52 -5.57
CA LEU A 71 -13.29 -10.66 -4.69
C LEU A 71 -13.90 -10.26 -3.34
N PHE A 72 -13.52 -9.10 -2.80
CA PHE A 72 -14.11 -8.57 -1.56
C PHE A 72 -15.45 -7.88 -1.80
N ARG A 73 -15.69 -7.26 -2.97
CA ARG A 73 -17.00 -6.67 -3.29
C ARG A 73 -18.13 -7.69 -3.27
N ASP A 74 -17.86 -8.91 -3.73
CA ASP A 74 -18.84 -10.02 -3.74
C ASP A 74 -19.35 -10.39 -2.32
N THR A 75 -18.56 -10.09 -1.28
CA THR A 75 -18.93 -10.38 0.12
C THR A 75 -19.83 -9.32 0.74
N THR A 76 -19.77 -8.09 0.21
CA THR A 76 -20.60 -6.96 0.63
C THR A 76 -22.04 -7.09 0.13
N GLU A 77 -22.24 -7.71 -1.04
CA GLU A 77 -23.56 -7.97 -1.61
C GLU A 77 -24.27 -9.19 -0.96
N GLY A 78 -23.54 -10.04 -0.24
CA GLY A 78 -24.03 -11.21 0.49
C GLY A 78 -24.39 -10.94 1.96
N GLY A 79 -25.28 -9.99 2.25
CA GLY A 79 -26.06 -9.91 3.51
C GLY A 79 -25.34 -9.62 4.85
N ASN A 80 -24.01 -9.57 4.90
CA ASN A 80 -23.29 -9.36 6.16
C ASN A 80 -23.15 -7.87 6.55
N CYS A 81 -23.21 -6.94 5.59
CA CYS A 81 -23.29 -5.50 5.87
C CYS A 81 -24.69 -5.06 6.32
N GLU A 82 -25.75 -5.77 5.91
CA GLU A 82 -27.13 -5.44 6.28
C GLU A 82 -27.46 -5.83 7.73
N ARG A 83 -26.81 -6.87 8.28
CA ARG A 83 -26.94 -7.21 9.71
C ARG A 83 -26.19 -6.25 10.65
N ALA A 84 -25.18 -5.54 10.16
CA ALA A 84 -24.47 -4.50 10.91
C ALA A 84 -25.22 -3.16 10.91
N ALA A 85 -26.12 -2.93 9.96
CA ALA A 85 -27.00 -1.75 9.92
C ALA A 85 -28.21 -1.85 10.88
N LEU A 86 -28.52 -3.05 11.40
CA LEU A 86 -29.65 -3.26 12.32
C LEU A 86 -29.30 -3.03 13.80
N ASN A 87 -28.01 -3.03 14.14
CA ASN A 87 -27.49 -2.61 15.43
C ASN A 87 -26.83 -1.24 15.24
N ASP A 88 -27.47 -0.18 15.74
CA ASP A 88 -27.11 1.25 15.71
C ASP A 88 -25.74 1.61 16.33
N THR A 89 -24.70 0.82 16.07
CA THR A 89 -23.31 1.04 16.51
C THR A 89 -22.32 1.04 15.36
N CYS A 90 -22.78 1.17 14.12
CA CYS A 90 -21.91 1.16 12.95
C CYS A 90 -21.57 2.60 12.54
N GLU A 91 -20.56 3.17 13.18
CA GLU A 91 -19.83 4.37 12.76
C GLU A 91 -19.01 4.08 11.46
N ILE A 92 -19.62 3.42 10.48
CA ILE A 92 -18.95 2.74 9.38
C ILE A 92 -19.74 2.96 8.08
N ASP A 93 -19.90 4.23 7.69
CA ASP A 93 -20.16 4.56 6.27
C ASP A 93 -18.86 4.52 5.44
N LYS A 94 -17.71 4.23 6.08
CA LYS A 94 -16.39 4.17 5.45
C LYS A 94 -15.88 2.76 5.10
N MET A 95 -16.31 1.68 5.79
CA MET A 95 -15.85 0.32 5.41
C MET A 95 -16.70 -0.32 4.29
N CYS A 96 -17.87 0.24 3.96
CA CYS A 96 -18.73 -0.30 2.90
C CYS A 96 -18.33 0.20 1.50
N SER A 97 -17.55 1.28 1.43
CA SER A 97 -16.93 1.71 0.18
C SER A 97 -15.47 1.28 0.19
N PHE A 98 -15.21 0.00 -0.10
CA PHE A 98 -13.91 -0.43 -0.60
C PHE A 98 -13.62 0.41 -1.86
N GLN A 99 -12.93 1.53 -1.69
CA GLN A 99 -12.51 2.35 -2.81
C GLN A 99 -11.30 1.64 -3.43
N ASN A 100 -11.06 1.81 -4.73
CA ASN A 100 -9.89 1.20 -5.41
C ASN A 100 -8.56 1.45 -4.67
N PHE A 101 -8.47 2.54 -3.91
CA PHE A 101 -7.33 2.92 -3.10
C PHE A 101 -7.16 2.09 -1.82
N GLU A 102 -8.23 1.68 -1.15
CA GLU A 102 -8.13 0.89 0.09
C GLU A 102 -7.62 -0.53 -0.19
N ALA A 103 -8.08 -1.13 -1.28
CA ALA A 103 -7.54 -2.41 -1.76
C ALA A 103 -6.04 -2.28 -2.08
N TRP A 104 -5.65 -1.21 -2.76
CA TRP A 104 -4.25 -0.95 -3.09
C TRP A 104 -3.37 -0.81 -1.83
N MET A 105 -3.81 -0.03 -0.85
CA MET A 105 -3.08 0.15 0.43
C MET A 105 -3.00 -1.15 1.22
N THR A 106 -4.11 -1.89 1.33
CA THR A 106 -4.15 -3.19 2.02
C THR A 106 -3.15 -4.17 1.40
N MET A 107 -3.03 -4.17 0.07
CA MET A 107 -2.04 -5.01 -0.62
C MET A 107 -0.60 -4.61 -0.33
N VAL A 108 -0.31 -3.31 -0.19
CA VAL A 108 1.00 -2.83 0.27
C VAL A 108 1.27 -3.28 1.71
N HIS A 109 0.30 -3.17 2.61
CA HIS A 109 0.44 -3.68 3.99
C HIS A 109 0.75 -5.18 4.02
N PHE A 110 0.12 -5.96 3.13
CA PHE A 110 0.41 -7.38 2.99
C PHE A 110 1.88 -7.62 2.55
N THR A 111 2.41 -6.84 1.61
CA THR A 111 3.84 -6.98 1.25
C THR A 111 4.80 -6.63 2.40
N MET A 112 4.38 -5.79 3.35
CA MET A 112 5.17 -5.46 4.55
C MET A 112 5.10 -6.55 5.64
N GLY A 113 4.25 -7.58 5.47
CA GLY A 113 4.13 -8.69 6.40
C GLY A 113 2.97 -8.57 7.41
N GLU A 114 2.11 -7.56 7.26
CA GLU A 114 0.93 -7.38 8.11
C GLU A 114 -0.25 -8.15 7.50
N PHE A 115 -0.74 -9.21 8.15
CA PHE A 115 -1.80 -10.07 7.60
C PHE A 115 -2.99 -10.17 8.55
N ASP A 116 -4.16 -9.76 8.08
CA ASP A 116 -5.41 -9.83 8.86
C ASP A 116 -6.28 -10.99 8.37
N PHE A 117 -5.91 -12.21 8.77
CA PHE A 117 -6.58 -13.45 8.34
C PHE A 117 -8.07 -13.49 8.71
N SER A 118 -8.46 -12.75 9.76
CA SER A 118 -9.85 -12.61 10.19
C SER A 118 -10.75 -12.10 9.06
N ARG A 119 -10.22 -11.25 8.18
CA ARG A 119 -10.97 -10.68 7.05
C ARG A 119 -11.20 -11.69 5.92
N PHE A 120 -10.32 -12.68 5.76
CA PHE A 120 -10.41 -13.70 4.70
C PHE A 120 -11.42 -14.81 5.02
N ASP A 121 -11.75 -15.00 6.30
CA ASP A 121 -12.73 -16.00 6.74
C ASP A 121 -14.18 -15.52 6.62
N LEU A 122 -14.41 -14.21 6.49
CA LEU A 122 -15.74 -13.64 6.23
C LEU A 122 -16.16 -13.74 4.74
N THR A 123 -15.23 -14.08 3.85
CA THR A 123 -15.50 -14.16 2.41
C THR A 123 -16.15 -15.48 2.02
N HIS A 124 -17.15 -15.42 1.13
CA HIS A 124 -17.87 -16.59 0.62
C HIS A 124 -16.93 -17.67 0.04
N TYR A 125 -15.85 -17.23 -0.63
CA TYR A 125 -14.81 -18.09 -1.18
C TYR A 125 -13.48 -17.99 -0.40
N SER A 126 -13.48 -18.33 0.89
CA SER A 126 -12.30 -18.26 1.76
C SER A 126 -11.07 -19.00 1.21
N TYR A 127 -11.25 -20.19 0.61
CA TYR A 127 -10.15 -20.96 0.01
C TYR A 127 -9.51 -20.25 -1.20
N LEU A 128 -10.32 -19.58 -2.04
CA LEU A 128 -9.83 -18.90 -3.23
C LEU A 128 -9.00 -17.67 -2.85
N VAL A 129 -9.48 -16.86 -1.90
CA VAL A 129 -8.74 -15.71 -1.35
C VAL A 129 -7.38 -16.15 -0.80
N LYS A 130 -7.35 -17.23 0.00
CA LYS A 130 -6.13 -17.76 0.59
C LYS A 130 -5.14 -18.28 -0.46
N CYS A 131 -5.59 -19.01 -1.48
CA CYS A 131 -4.73 -19.45 -2.58
C CYS A 131 -4.17 -18.27 -3.37
N LEU A 132 -4.99 -17.27 -3.71
CA LEU A 132 -4.57 -16.11 -4.49
C LEU A 132 -3.59 -15.23 -3.71
N PHE A 133 -3.80 -15.12 -2.40
CA PHE A 133 -2.88 -14.46 -1.48
C PHE A 133 -1.52 -15.16 -1.41
N VAL A 134 -1.49 -16.50 -1.31
CA VAL A 134 -0.21 -17.25 -1.33
C VAL A 134 0.53 -17.08 -2.66
N VAL A 135 -0.19 -17.10 -3.78
CA VAL A 135 0.41 -16.84 -5.11
C VAL A 135 1.00 -15.44 -5.18
N PHE A 136 0.30 -14.42 -4.68
CA PHE A 136 0.79 -13.04 -4.62
C PHE A 136 2.04 -12.89 -3.73
N MET A 137 2.03 -13.51 -2.56
CA MET A 137 3.16 -13.50 -1.62
C MET A 137 4.40 -14.22 -2.16
N LEU A 138 4.23 -15.19 -3.04
CA LEU A 138 5.33 -15.89 -3.71
C LEU A 138 5.81 -15.12 -4.95
N LEU A 139 4.88 -14.55 -5.72
CA LEU A 139 5.19 -13.85 -6.98
C LEU A 139 5.92 -12.53 -6.73
N THR A 140 5.48 -11.75 -5.74
CA THR A 140 6.03 -10.42 -5.45
C THR A 140 7.55 -10.45 -5.16
N PRO A 141 8.10 -11.29 -4.28
CA PRO A 141 9.54 -11.35 -3.98
C PRO A 141 10.37 -12.20 -4.96
N ILE A 142 9.76 -12.91 -5.91
CA ILE A 142 10.51 -13.66 -6.94
C ILE A 142 10.70 -12.82 -8.21
N LEU A 143 9.75 -11.93 -8.47
CA LEU A 143 9.77 -10.98 -9.58
C LEU A 143 10.54 -9.69 -9.21
N LEU A 144 10.95 -9.59 -7.95
CA LEU A 144 11.69 -8.51 -7.26
C LEU A 144 13.04 -9.01 -6.79
#